data_AF-A0A956EGT6-F1
#
_entry.id   AF-A0A956EGT6-F1
#
_cell.length_a   1.000
_cell.length_b   1.000
_cell.length_c   1.000
_cell.angle_alpha   90.00
_cell.angle_beta   90.00
_cell.angle_gamma   90.00
#
_symmetry.space_group_name_H-M   'P 1'
#
loop_
_entity.id
_entity.type
_entity.pdbx_description
1 polymer ?
#
loop_
_entity_poly.entity_id
_entity_poly.type
_entity_poly.pdbx_seq_one_letter_code
_entity_poly.pdbx_strand_id
1 'polypeptide(L)'
;RAPGYTHDRRVLEQVAALGYGYDSSLLPSPTYYLAKVSMIAWMGLRGRRSTSMVGGWRSFVGRDRPFFRRDFGLWEVPISVAPRLRMPMVGTFVLASDRAAASAAELDYLHLELHALDLADPDLDGFDPALVRRQPELRTPLSARRERLRRILVERGGSATIAGAFSF
;
A
#
# COMPACT_ATOMS: atom_id res chain seq x y z
N ARG A 1 0.17 5.47 9.24
CA ARG A 1 0.73 5.34 7.87
C ARG A 1 1.04 6.72 7.32
N ALA A 2 2.30 6.98 7.03
CA ALA A 2 2.77 8.20 6.39
C ALA A 2 2.58 8.13 4.87
N PRO A 3 2.17 9.24 4.22
CA PRO A 3 2.17 9.36 2.78
C PRO A 3 3.55 9.04 2.18
N GLY A 4 3.56 8.31 1.07
CA GLY A 4 4.78 7.95 0.36
C GLY A 4 5.70 6.96 1.08
N TYR A 5 5.22 6.30 2.14
CA TYR A 5 5.97 5.33 2.95
C TYR A 5 7.21 5.94 3.59
N THR A 6 7.09 7.20 4.03
CA THR A 6 8.15 7.84 4.82
C THR A 6 8.26 7.12 6.16
N HIS A 7 9.34 6.38 6.35
CA HIS A 7 9.56 5.49 7.48
C HIS A 7 10.99 5.70 7.96
N ASP A 8 11.15 6.56 8.95
CA ASP A 8 12.43 6.82 9.58
C ASP A 8 12.27 6.94 11.10
N ARG A 9 13.41 6.95 11.79
CA ARG A 9 13.45 7.02 13.25
C ARG A 9 12.72 8.24 13.80
N ARG A 10 12.87 9.43 13.19
CA ARG A 10 12.25 10.65 13.71
C ARG A 10 10.73 10.56 13.63
N VAL A 11 10.21 10.07 12.50
CA VAL A 11 8.77 9.84 12.33
C VAL A 11 8.26 8.85 13.39
N LEU A 12 8.95 7.72 13.59
CA LEU A 12 8.54 6.71 14.57
C LEU A 12 8.60 7.23 16.02
N GLU A 13 9.60 8.04 16.38
CA GLU A 13 9.67 8.70 17.68
C GLU A 13 8.46 9.61 17.91
N GLN A 14 8.04 10.38 16.91
CA GLN A 14 6.84 11.23 17.02
C GLN A 14 5.55 10.41 17.10
N VAL A 15 5.44 9.33 16.31
CA VAL A 15 4.30 8.42 16.36
C VAL A 15 4.16 7.81 17.76
N ALA A 16 5.25 7.34 18.36
CA ALA A 16 5.26 6.84 19.72
C ALA A 16 4.91 7.93 20.76
N ALA A 17 5.52 9.13 20.64
CA ALA A 17 5.28 10.24 21.56
C ALA A 17 3.82 10.73 21.56
N LEU A 18 3.12 10.60 20.43
CA LEU A 18 1.70 10.91 20.30
C LEU A 18 0.78 9.79 20.84
N GLY A 19 1.36 8.69 21.35
CA GLY A 19 0.61 7.59 21.96
C GLY A 19 0.01 6.59 20.97
N TYR A 20 0.45 6.57 19.72
CA TYR A 20 0.00 5.55 18.76
C TYR A 20 0.59 4.18 19.12
N GLY A 21 -0.26 3.14 19.12
CA GLY A 21 0.17 1.77 19.39
C GLY A 21 0.86 1.07 18.22
N TYR A 22 0.76 1.62 17.00
CA TYR A 22 1.35 1.03 15.81
C TYR A 22 1.67 2.06 14.71
N ASP A 23 2.60 1.69 13.82
CA ASP A 23 2.82 2.32 12.52
C ASP A 23 2.62 1.31 11.37
N SER A 24 2.26 1.82 10.20
CA SER A 24 2.08 1.03 8.98
C SER A 24 2.69 1.73 7.76
N SER A 25 3.81 2.42 7.96
CA SER A 25 4.49 3.16 6.89
C SER A 25 5.60 2.34 6.23
N LEU A 26 5.96 1.19 6.79
CA LEU A 26 6.92 0.27 6.17
C LEU A 26 6.27 -0.46 4.98
N LEU A 27 6.87 -0.30 3.80
CA LEU A 27 6.48 -1.03 2.59
C LEU A 27 7.69 -1.81 2.09
N PRO A 28 7.88 -3.09 2.46
CA PRO A 28 9.10 -3.85 2.17
C PRO A 28 9.18 -4.30 0.70
N SER A 29 9.08 -3.37 -0.26
CA SER A 29 9.05 -3.59 -1.70
C SER A 29 10.22 -2.87 -2.41
N PRO A 30 11.38 -3.52 -2.54
CA PRO A 30 12.52 -2.95 -3.27
C PRO A 30 12.20 -2.73 -4.75
N THR A 31 11.40 -3.62 -5.35
CA THR A 31 10.99 -3.52 -6.75
C THR A 31 10.13 -2.29 -7.01
N TYR A 32 9.19 -1.99 -6.11
CA TYR A 32 8.40 -0.76 -6.18
C TYR A 32 9.29 0.47 -6.04
N TYR A 33 10.26 0.47 -5.12
CA TYR A 33 11.21 1.57 -4.99
C TYR A 33 12.00 1.81 -6.27
N LEU A 34 12.52 0.74 -6.89
CA LEU A 34 13.22 0.82 -8.18
C LEU A 34 12.32 1.37 -9.29
N ALA A 35 11.07 0.91 -9.37
CA ALA A 35 10.10 1.43 -10.34
C ALA A 35 9.81 2.92 -10.10
N LYS A 36 9.64 3.33 -8.84
CA LYS A 36 9.43 4.73 -8.43
C LYS A 36 10.62 5.60 -8.86
N VAL A 37 11.85 5.22 -8.51
CA VAL A 37 13.06 5.98 -8.87
C VAL A 37 13.24 6.05 -10.39
N SER A 38 13.00 4.95 -11.10
CA SER A 38 13.08 4.91 -12.56
C SER A 38 12.08 5.86 -13.22
N MET A 39 10.84 5.91 -12.70
CA MET A 39 9.82 6.84 -13.18
C MET A 39 10.20 8.30 -12.92
N ILE A 40 10.74 8.61 -11.74
CA ILE A 40 11.21 9.96 -11.40
C ILE A 40 12.34 10.38 -12.36
N ALA A 41 13.32 9.50 -12.60
CA ALA A 41 14.41 9.76 -13.53
C ALA A 41 13.90 10.01 -14.96
N TRP A 42 12.98 9.17 -15.44
CA TRP A 42 12.37 9.33 -16.76
C TRP A 42 11.57 10.62 -16.92
N MET A 43 10.81 11.01 -15.88
CA MET A 43 10.11 12.30 -15.86
C MET A 43 11.10 13.48 -15.93
N GLY A 44 12.21 13.39 -15.19
CA GLY A 44 13.28 14.39 -15.19
C GLY A 44 13.92 14.56 -16.56
N LEU A 45 14.22 13.45 -17.26
CA LEU A 45 14.72 13.46 -18.64
C LEU A 45 13.76 14.14 -19.63
N ARG A 46 12.46 14.16 -19.32
CA ARG A 46 11.42 14.85 -20.12
C ARG A 46 11.12 16.26 -19.63
N GLY A 47 11.95 16.82 -18.76
CA GLY A 47 11.76 18.17 -18.19
C GLY A 47 10.57 18.28 -17.22
N ARG A 48 10.00 17.17 -16.76
CA ARG A 48 8.89 17.15 -15.81
C ARG A 48 9.41 16.92 -14.40
N ARG A 49 8.95 17.72 -13.44
CA ARG A 49 9.24 17.50 -12.02
C ARG A 49 8.28 16.48 -11.43
N SER A 50 8.82 15.52 -10.68
CA SER A 50 8.02 14.65 -9.81
C SER A 50 7.92 15.26 -8.43
N THR A 51 6.75 15.16 -7.80
CA THR A 51 6.54 15.50 -6.38
C THR A 51 6.94 14.35 -5.45
N SER A 52 7.27 13.18 -6.01
CA SER A 52 7.70 12.01 -5.25
C SER A 52 9.12 12.14 -4.73
N MET A 53 9.33 11.86 -3.44
CA MET A 53 10.65 11.85 -2.82
C MET A 53 11.47 10.61 -3.22
N VAL A 54 12.73 10.82 -3.62
CA VAL A 54 13.69 9.75 -3.98
C VAL A 54 14.33 9.12 -2.74
N GLY A 55 14.47 9.87 -1.65
CA GLY A 55 15.05 9.39 -0.38
C GLY A 55 14.23 8.30 0.30
N GLY A 56 14.79 7.72 1.37
CA GLY A 56 14.07 6.75 2.20
C GLY A 56 14.04 5.32 1.66
N TRP A 57 15.06 4.88 0.90
CA TRP A 57 15.14 3.49 0.42
C TRP A 57 15.01 2.44 1.54
N ARG A 58 15.42 2.80 2.76
CA ARG A 58 15.30 1.95 3.95
C ARG A 58 13.84 1.62 4.29
N SER A 59 12.89 2.50 3.98
CA SER A 59 11.45 2.21 4.08
C SER A 59 10.99 1.08 3.17
N PHE A 60 11.78 0.78 2.13
CA PHE A 60 11.44 -0.19 1.09
C PHE A 60 12.10 -1.56 1.28
N VAL A 61 12.82 -1.75 2.38
CA VAL A 61 13.45 -3.00 2.77
C VAL A 61 13.06 -3.37 4.20
N GLY A 62 13.07 -4.65 4.52
CA GLY A 62 12.82 -5.13 5.87
C GLY A 62 11.82 -6.27 5.94
N ARG A 63 11.23 -6.40 7.13
CA ARG A 63 10.24 -7.42 7.46
C ARG A 63 8.91 -7.14 6.76
N ASP A 64 8.25 -8.22 6.36
CA ASP A 64 6.96 -8.25 5.67
C ASP A 64 5.84 -8.87 6.53
N ARG A 65 6.12 -9.05 7.83
CA ARG A 65 5.17 -9.50 8.84
C ARG A 65 5.19 -8.51 10.02
N PRO A 66 4.07 -8.38 10.75
CA PRO A 66 4.03 -7.52 11.93
C PRO A 66 5.08 -7.89 12.97
N PHE A 67 5.66 -6.88 13.62
CA PHE A 67 6.65 -7.09 14.66
C PHE A 67 6.69 -5.92 15.63
N PHE A 68 7.00 -6.20 16.90
CA PHE A 68 7.10 -5.17 17.91
C PHE A 68 8.49 -4.50 17.89
N ARG A 69 8.51 -3.17 17.78
CA ARG A 69 9.71 -2.33 17.87
C ARG A 69 9.90 -1.87 19.31
N ARG A 70 10.69 -2.65 20.07
CA ARG A 70 11.01 -2.35 21.47
C ARG A 70 11.68 -0.98 21.66
N ASP A 71 12.44 -0.52 20.67
CA ASP A 71 13.13 0.77 20.68
C ASP A 71 12.20 1.98 20.67
N PHE A 72 10.92 1.79 20.29
CA PHE A 72 9.90 2.84 20.31
C PHE A 72 8.62 2.45 21.06
N GLY A 73 8.51 1.20 21.52
CA GLY A 73 7.30 0.70 22.17
C GLY A 73 6.09 0.60 21.24
N LEU A 74 6.29 0.41 19.94
CA LEU A 74 5.21 0.39 18.93
C LEU A 74 5.21 -0.88 18.08
N TRP A 75 4.04 -1.27 17.59
CA TRP A 75 3.91 -2.32 16.56
C TRP A 75 4.20 -1.75 15.18
N GLU A 76 5.09 -2.39 14.43
CA GLU A 76 5.19 -2.17 12.99
C GLU A 76 4.27 -3.15 12.29
N VAL A 77 3.40 -2.64 11.44
CA VAL A 77 2.43 -3.42 10.66
C VAL A 77 2.69 -3.15 9.18
N PRO A 78 3.68 -3.84 8.57
CA PRO A 78 4.10 -3.55 7.20
C PRO A 78 2.96 -3.79 6.21
N ILE A 79 2.94 -3.05 5.11
CA ILE A 79 2.06 -3.38 3.98
C ILE A 79 2.49 -4.74 3.42
N SER A 80 1.52 -5.63 3.18
CA SER A 80 1.83 -6.95 2.63
C SER A 80 2.44 -6.82 1.25
N VAL A 81 3.29 -7.79 0.89
CA VAL A 81 3.94 -7.86 -0.41
C VAL A 81 3.88 -9.27 -0.95
N ALA A 82 3.94 -9.43 -2.27
CA ALA A 82 4.00 -10.75 -2.90
C ALA A 82 5.31 -11.49 -2.53
N PRO A 83 5.33 -12.83 -2.36
CA PRO A 83 6.50 -13.54 -1.82
C PRO A 83 7.81 -13.37 -2.62
N ARG A 84 7.73 -13.23 -3.95
CA ARG A 84 8.92 -13.19 -4.82
C ARG A 84 9.39 -11.78 -5.12
N LEU A 85 8.70 -11.11 -6.03
CA LEU A 85 9.05 -9.76 -6.45
C LEU A 85 8.68 -8.69 -5.41
N ARG A 86 8.11 -9.07 -4.27
CA ARG A 86 7.63 -8.14 -3.24
C ARG A 86 6.75 -7.03 -3.79
N MET A 87 5.89 -7.36 -4.75
CA MET A 87 4.92 -6.41 -5.29
C MET A 87 3.97 -5.98 -4.16
N PRO A 88 3.73 -4.67 -3.97
CA PRO A 88 2.88 -4.18 -2.90
C PRO A 88 1.44 -4.69 -3.00
N MET A 89 0.87 -5.13 -1.88
CA MET A 89 -0.54 -5.48 -1.75
C MET A 89 -1.36 -4.23 -1.45
N VAL A 90 -1.41 -3.33 -2.45
CA VAL A 90 -2.24 -2.11 -2.42
C VAL A 90 -3.34 -2.23 -3.47
N GLY A 91 -4.47 -1.56 -3.26
CA GLY A 91 -5.67 -1.66 -4.08
C GLY A 91 -5.39 -1.48 -5.58
N THR A 92 -4.58 -0.48 -5.93
CA THR A 92 -4.10 -0.24 -7.30
C THR A 92 -3.59 -1.50 -8.01
N PHE A 93 -2.81 -2.34 -7.31
CA PHE A 93 -2.22 -3.54 -7.91
C PHE A 93 -3.11 -4.76 -7.72
N VAL A 94 -3.67 -4.93 -6.53
CA VAL A 94 -4.46 -6.10 -6.15
C VAL A 94 -5.76 -6.16 -6.95
N LEU A 95 -6.41 -5.02 -7.20
CA LEU A 95 -7.70 -4.96 -7.90
C LEU A 95 -7.55 -4.80 -9.41
N ALA A 96 -6.33 -4.66 -9.94
CA ALA A 96 -6.08 -4.50 -11.37
C ALA A 96 -6.42 -5.76 -12.19
N SER A 97 -6.34 -6.96 -11.59
CA SER A 97 -6.62 -8.22 -12.29
C SER A 97 -7.06 -9.33 -11.35
N ASP A 98 -7.75 -10.34 -11.88
CA ASP A 98 -8.17 -11.51 -11.10
C ASP A 98 -6.99 -12.33 -10.57
N ARG A 99 -5.89 -12.40 -11.32
CA ARG A 99 -4.64 -13.05 -10.87
C ARG A 99 -4.03 -12.34 -9.66
N ALA A 100 -4.01 -11.01 -9.66
CA ALA A 100 -3.47 -10.24 -8.54
C ALA A 100 -4.36 -10.39 -7.30
N ALA A 101 -5.68 -10.37 -7.49
CA ALA A 101 -6.64 -10.59 -6.41
C ALA A 101 -6.49 -11.99 -5.79
N ALA A 102 -6.41 -13.04 -6.62
CA ALA A 102 -6.18 -14.42 -6.15
C ALA A 102 -4.86 -14.53 -5.37
N SER A 103 -3.77 -13.96 -5.89
CA SER A 103 -2.49 -13.96 -5.19
C SER A 103 -2.55 -13.26 -3.83
N ALA A 104 -3.39 -12.24 -3.65
CA ALA A 104 -3.58 -11.57 -2.36
C ALA A 104 -4.42 -12.43 -1.41
N ALA A 105 -5.41 -13.15 -1.93
CA ALA A 105 -6.24 -14.07 -1.15
C ALA A 105 -5.42 -15.25 -0.59
N GLU A 106 -4.46 -15.76 -1.35
CA GLU A 106 -3.60 -16.89 -0.99
C GLU A 106 -2.53 -16.58 0.09
N LEU A 107 -2.28 -15.31 0.43
CA LEU A 107 -1.27 -14.97 1.43
C LEU A 107 -1.70 -15.44 2.83
N ASP A 108 -0.80 -16.00 3.64
CA ASP A 108 -1.17 -16.31 5.03
C ASP A 108 -1.48 -15.05 5.86
N TYR A 109 -0.93 -13.90 5.45
CA TYR A 109 -1.19 -12.59 6.05
C TYR A 109 -1.35 -11.52 4.99
N LEU A 110 -2.46 -10.78 5.07
CA LEU A 110 -2.76 -9.68 4.17
C LEU A 110 -3.05 -8.40 4.96
N HIS A 111 -2.13 -7.45 4.88
CA HIS A 111 -2.39 -6.05 5.12
C HIS A 111 -2.57 -5.35 3.78
N LEU A 112 -3.83 -5.09 3.44
CA LEU A 112 -4.24 -4.43 2.20
C LEU A 112 -4.47 -2.94 2.45
N GLU A 113 -3.80 -2.09 1.68
CA GLU A 113 -4.08 -0.66 1.64
C GLU A 113 -5.05 -0.35 0.50
N LEU A 114 -6.14 0.36 0.80
CA LEU A 114 -7.08 0.87 -0.22
C LEU A 114 -7.09 2.40 -0.20
N HIS A 115 -6.95 3.00 -1.38
CA HIS A 115 -7.22 4.41 -1.63
C HIS A 115 -8.69 4.61 -1.97
N ALA A 116 -9.20 5.83 -1.79
CA ALA A 116 -10.56 6.17 -2.22
C ALA A 116 -10.79 5.87 -3.71
N LEU A 117 -9.79 6.12 -4.56
CA LEU A 117 -9.86 5.86 -6.01
C LEU A 117 -10.02 4.37 -6.35
N ASP A 118 -9.59 3.46 -5.49
CA ASP A 118 -9.73 2.02 -5.74
C ASP A 118 -11.19 1.58 -5.79
N LEU A 119 -12.09 2.33 -5.13
CA LEU A 119 -13.52 2.07 -5.04
C LEU A 119 -14.39 3.21 -5.60
N ALA A 120 -13.79 4.14 -6.35
CA ALA A 120 -14.51 5.25 -6.97
C ALA A 120 -15.08 4.88 -8.35
N ASP A 121 -16.24 5.41 -8.70
CA ASP A 121 -16.89 5.21 -9.99
C ASP A 121 -16.59 6.40 -10.92
N PRO A 122 -15.84 6.21 -12.03
CA PRO A 122 -15.54 7.31 -12.95
C PRO A 122 -16.78 7.93 -13.60
N ASP A 123 -17.86 7.17 -13.75
CA ASP A 123 -19.07 7.60 -14.46
C ASP A 123 -20.07 8.29 -13.52
N LEU A 124 -20.04 7.98 -12.22
CA LEU A 124 -21.00 8.50 -11.23
C LEU A 124 -20.43 9.57 -10.30
N ASP A 125 -19.12 9.54 -10.01
CA ASP A 125 -18.52 10.43 -9.00
C ASP A 125 -18.06 11.78 -9.57
N GLY A 126 -18.21 12.01 -10.88
CA GLY A 126 -17.95 13.31 -11.50
C GLY A 126 -16.47 13.69 -11.61
N PHE A 127 -15.58 12.73 -11.85
CA PHE A 127 -14.15 13.02 -12.01
C PHE A 127 -13.84 13.75 -13.32
N ASP A 128 -12.82 14.62 -13.28
CA ASP A 128 -12.25 15.22 -14.48
C ASP A 128 -11.79 14.12 -15.46
N PRO A 129 -12.21 14.14 -16.75
CA PRO A 129 -11.78 13.17 -17.75
C PRO A 129 -10.25 13.04 -17.88
N ALA A 130 -9.49 14.09 -17.61
CA ALA A 130 -8.04 14.06 -17.57
C ALA A 130 -7.49 13.22 -16.41
N LEU A 131 -8.18 13.20 -15.27
CA LEU A 131 -7.83 12.32 -14.15
C LEU A 131 -8.12 10.87 -14.50
N VAL A 132 -9.30 10.57 -15.05
CA VAL A 132 -9.69 9.21 -15.49
C VAL A 132 -8.68 8.65 -16.48
N ARG A 133 -8.21 9.47 -17.43
CA ARG A 133 -7.15 9.05 -18.38
C ARG A 133 -5.81 8.77 -17.71
N ARG A 134 -5.48 9.44 -16.61
CA ARG A 134 -4.17 9.30 -15.93
C ARG A 134 -4.16 8.17 -14.91
N GLN A 135 -5.24 7.96 -14.17
CA GLN A 135 -5.31 6.99 -13.09
C GLN A 135 -5.64 5.59 -13.63
N PRO A 136 -4.73 4.61 -13.52
CA PRO A 136 -4.96 3.26 -14.04
C PRO A 136 -6.18 2.57 -13.43
N GLU A 137 -6.45 2.82 -12.15
CA GLU A 137 -7.54 2.20 -11.40
C GLU A 137 -8.87 2.54 -12.04
N LEU A 138 -9.09 3.83 -12.33
CA LEU A 138 -10.32 4.37 -12.93
C LEU A 138 -10.61 3.85 -14.36
N ARG A 139 -9.66 3.17 -15.00
CA ARG A 139 -9.88 2.55 -16.33
C ARG A 139 -10.59 1.20 -16.26
N THR A 140 -10.59 0.55 -15.10
CA THR A 140 -11.33 -0.69 -14.86
C THR A 140 -12.73 -0.33 -14.35
N PRO A 141 -13.80 -1.03 -14.74
CA PRO A 141 -15.12 -0.79 -14.15
C PRO A 141 -15.13 -1.02 -12.63
N LEU A 142 -15.84 -0.18 -11.87
CA LEU A 142 -15.96 -0.30 -10.40
C LEU A 142 -16.53 -1.67 -10.00
N SER A 143 -17.51 -2.18 -10.75
CA SER A 143 -18.12 -3.50 -10.51
C SER A 143 -17.08 -4.63 -10.49
N ALA A 144 -16.13 -4.62 -11.42
CA ALA A 144 -15.06 -5.61 -11.49
C ALA A 144 -14.09 -5.49 -10.31
N ARG A 145 -13.71 -4.26 -9.92
CA ARG A 145 -12.82 -4.05 -8.77
C ARG A 145 -13.50 -4.45 -7.45
N ARG A 146 -14.79 -4.14 -7.28
CA ARG A 146 -15.59 -4.56 -6.12
C ARG A 146 -15.72 -6.07 -6.02
N GLU A 147 -15.97 -6.74 -7.14
CA GLU A 147 -16.08 -8.20 -7.16
C GLU A 147 -14.75 -8.88 -6.77
N ARG A 148 -13.61 -8.35 -7.24
CA ARG A 148 -12.28 -8.81 -6.83
C ARG A 148 -12.03 -8.61 -5.34
N LEU A 149 -12.36 -7.43 -4.80
CA LEU A 149 -12.24 -7.15 -3.37
C LEU A 149 -13.13 -8.10 -2.55
N ARG A 150 -14.39 -8.28 -2.97
CA ARG A 150 -15.34 -9.19 -2.33
C ARG A 150 -14.79 -10.61 -2.28
N ARG A 151 -14.23 -11.10 -3.39
CA ARG A 151 -13.61 -12.43 -3.47
C ARG A 151 -12.49 -12.59 -2.44
N ILE A 152 -11.58 -11.63 -2.35
CA ILE A 152 -10.50 -11.65 -1.36
C ILE A 152 -11.06 -11.73 0.07
N LEU A 153 -12.07 -10.93 0.38
CA LEU A 153 -12.66 -10.90 1.72
C LEU A 153 -13.37 -12.21 2.06
N VAL A 154 -14.10 -12.80 1.11
CA VAL A 154 -14.84 -14.06 1.30
C VAL A 154 -13.89 -15.23 1.45
N GLU A 155 -12.89 -15.37 0.57
CA GLU A 155 -11.93 -16.48 0.59
C GLU A 155 -11.08 -16.47 1.87
N ARG A 156 -10.76 -15.28 2.39
CA ARG A 156 -9.99 -15.16 3.64
C ARG A 156 -10.82 -15.38 4.90
N GLY A 157 -12.15 -15.39 4.81
CA GLY A 157 -13.03 -15.86 5.88
C GLY A 157 -13.06 -15.00 7.16
N GLY A 158 -12.49 -13.79 7.17
CA GLY A 158 -12.52 -12.89 8.31
C GLY A 158 -11.42 -11.83 8.32
N SER A 159 -11.55 -10.83 9.19
CA SER A 159 -10.50 -9.84 9.47
C SER A 159 -10.44 -9.57 10.97
N ALA A 160 -9.24 -9.36 11.49
CA ALA A 160 -9.03 -8.85 12.83
C ALA A 160 -8.69 -7.36 12.75
N THR A 161 -9.15 -6.58 13.72
CA THR A 161 -8.63 -5.22 13.85
C THR A 161 -7.15 -5.30 14.24
N ILE A 162 -6.34 -4.34 13.78
CA ILE A 162 -4.93 -4.24 14.19
C ILE A 162 -4.82 -4.21 15.71
N ALA A 163 -5.67 -3.42 16.38
CA ALA A 163 -5.73 -3.40 17.84
C ALA A 163 -6.06 -4.78 18.43
N GLY A 164 -7.10 -5.46 17.94
CA GLY A 164 -7.51 -6.77 18.44
C GLY A 164 -6.49 -7.88 18.17
N ALA A 165 -5.66 -7.76 17.13
CA ALA A 165 -4.58 -8.69 16.84
C ALA A 165 -3.35 -8.52 17.75
N PHE A 166 -3.22 -7.36 18.41
CA PHE A 166 -2.03 -6.98 19.19
C PHE A 166 -2.31 -6.62 20.65
N SER A 167 -3.56 -6.73 21.10
CA SER A 167 -3.92 -6.69 22.52
C SER A 167 -3.37 -7.94 23.22
N PHE A 168 -2.39 -7.76 24.10
CA PHE A 168 -1.94 -8.74 25.10
C PHE A 168 -2.58 -8.43 26.44
#